data_AF-A0A412B3W2-F1
#
_entry.id   AF-A0A412B3W2-F1
#
_cell.length_a   1.000
_cell.length_b   1.000
_cell.length_c   1.000
_cell.angle_alpha   90.00
_cell.angle_beta   90.00
_cell.angle_gamma   90.00
#
_symmetry.space_group_name_H-M   'P 1'
#
loop_
_entity.id
_entity.type
_entity.pdbx_description
1 polymer ?
#
loop_
_entity_poly.entity_id
_entity_poly.type
_entity_poly.pdbx_seq_one_letter_code
_entity_poly.pdbx_strand_id
1 'polypeptide(L)'
;MKVVAMAGGLGSQMFKYAFYLNIKNNNHDECYIDTAPYDKIAMWNGYELKHIFGIEAPDFRSFYSAKQIQQLIDFPGSYRLFAMNLMHEKAPSEPLIYYDHGQRGKYSDYYSVLGKLRRKAREVKKNCWDGRIHKEDCHIERYPKDYLKESGNIYYDEFNHTSDEYFRGMKERLIQEFDFPEFMDKNNKTISQKMLQEESVAIHVRRGDHMYDNGDLFGSGYFNKSVRYVKSNINNPIFYVFSDEIHWCKDNLGELGLNEQDEIYFVDWNTQLESYRDMQLMTYCKHNIIAISSFSWWGYYLSKHKKDKIVCAPKGYWFEVGSHF
;
A
#
# COMPACT_ATOMS: atom_id res chain seq x y z
N MET A 1 -1.51 19.02 -16.39
CA MET A 1 -2.23 17.82 -15.90
C MET A 1 -1.34 16.97 -15.00
N LYS A 2 -1.90 16.40 -13.94
CA LYS A 2 -1.23 15.45 -13.04
C LYS A 2 -1.95 14.12 -13.08
N VAL A 3 -1.21 13.01 -13.18
CA VAL A 3 -1.79 11.66 -13.28
C VAL A 3 -1.11 10.76 -12.25
N VAL A 4 -1.89 10.06 -11.42
CA VAL A 4 -1.38 9.11 -10.43
C VAL A 4 -1.79 7.70 -10.82
N ALA A 5 -0.81 6.85 -11.15
CA ALA A 5 -1.06 5.45 -11.51
C ALA A 5 -1.61 4.66 -10.33
N MET A 6 -2.75 4.00 -10.53
CA MET A 6 -3.31 3.03 -9.60
C MET A 6 -2.78 1.64 -9.97
N ALA A 7 -1.88 1.12 -9.15
CA ALA A 7 -1.30 -0.22 -9.32
C ALA A 7 -1.00 -0.82 -7.94
N GLY A 8 -0.91 -2.15 -7.88
CA GLY A 8 -0.83 -2.92 -6.63
C GLY A 8 -2.20 -3.26 -6.03
N GLY A 9 -2.20 -3.92 -4.88
CA GLY A 9 -3.42 -4.31 -4.16
C GLY A 9 -4.08 -3.14 -3.41
N LEU A 10 -5.24 -3.40 -2.80
CA LEU A 10 -6.07 -2.42 -2.08
C LEU A 10 -5.28 -1.42 -1.22
N GLY A 11 -4.37 -1.88 -0.36
CA GLY A 11 -3.62 -0.98 0.52
C GLY A 11 -2.77 0.05 -0.24
N SER A 12 -2.15 -0.36 -1.34
CA SER A 12 -1.37 0.56 -2.20
C SER A 12 -2.28 1.49 -2.99
N GLN A 13 -3.44 1.01 -3.45
CA GLN A 13 -4.46 1.86 -4.09
C GLN A 13 -4.91 2.97 -3.15
N MET A 14 -5.19 2.65 -1.88
CA MET A 14 -5.60 3.64 -0.87
C MET A 14 -4.51 4.68 -0.60
N PHE A 15 -3.23 4.28 -0.53
CA PHE A 15 -2.11 5.22 -0.42
C PHE A 15 -1.98 6.15 -1.64
N LYS A 16 -2.07 5.58 -2.85
CA LYS A 16 -2.01 6.32 -4.11
C LYS A 16 -3.21 7.27 -4.26
N TYR A 17 -4.37 6.87 -3.77
CA TYR A 17 -5.55 7.72 -3.72
C TYR A 17 -5.40 8.87 -2.72
N ALA A 18 -4.87 8.60 -1.53
CA ALA A 18 -4.56 9.65 -0.56
C ALA A 18 -3.52 10.65 -1.09
N PHE A 19 -2.51 10.17 -1.83
CA PHE A 19 -1.56 11.02 -2.54
C PHE A 19 -2.21 11.85 -3.65
N TYR A 20 -3.09 11.24 -4.46
CA TYR A 20 -3.91 11.93 -5.46
C TYR A 20 -4.73 13.07 -4.83
N LEU A 21 -5.41 12.81 -3.72
CA LEU A 21 -6.16 13.84 -2.98
C LEU A 21 -5.24 14.96 -2.50
N ASN A 22 -4.03 14.63 -2.05
CA ASN A 22 -3.11 15.65 -1.59
C ASN A 22 -2.66 16.57 -2.74
N ILE A 23 -2.35 16.01 -3.91
CA ILE A 23 -2.03 16.81 -5.10
C ILE A 23 -3.23 17.68 -5.48
N LYS A 24 -4.42 17.08 -5.58
CA LYS A 24 -5.65 17.77 -5.97
C LYS A 24 -6.00 18.95 -5.05
N ASN A 25 -5.75 18.82 -3.75
CA ASN A 25 -6.07 19.87 -2.78
C ASN A 25 -5.03 21.00 -2.75
N ASN A 26 -3.78 20.72 -3.16
CA ASN A 26 -2.67 21.67 -3.09
C ASN A 26 -2.23 22.21 -4.46
N ASN A 27 -2.91 21.81 -5.54
CA ASN A 27 -2.59 22.21 -6.89
C ASN A 27 -3.87 22.57 -7.66
N HIS A 28 -3.78 23.58 -8.53
CA HIS A 28 -4.88 24.02 -9.38
C HIS A 28 -4.93 23.28 -10.73
N ASP A 29 -3.94 22.45 -11.02
CA ASP A 29 -3.90 21.61 -12.21
C ASP A 29 -5.00 20.53 -12.22
N GLU A 30 -5.48 20.16 -13.40
CA GLU A 30 -6.32 18.97 -13.57
C GLU A 30 -5.57 17.72 -13.08
N CYS A 31 -6.23 16.97 -12.18
CA CYS A 31 -5.67 15.79 -11.54
C CYS A 31 -6.53 14.56 -11.85
N TYR A 32 -5.89 13.49 -12.30
CA TYR A 32 -6.51 12.21 -12.62
C TYR A 32 -5.82 11.06 -11.88
N ILE A 33 -6.59 10.01 -11.64
CA ILE A 33 -6.02 8.68 -11.35
C ILE A 33 -5.80 7.97 -12.70
N ASP A 34 -4.98 6.92 -12.76
CA ASP A 34 -4.84 6.09 -13.97
C ASP A 34 -5.02 4.62 -13.59
N THR A 35 -6.16 4.04 -13.93
CA THR A 35 -6.46 2.62 -13.69
C THR A 35 -6.06 1.69 -14.84
N ALA A 36 -5.51 2.25 -15.93
CA ALA A 36 -5.03 1.46 -17.06
C ALA A 36 -3.92 0.44 -16.74
N PRO A 37 -3.12 0.54 -15.65
CA PRO A 37 -2.19 -0.53 -15.27
C PRO A 37 -2.87 -1.90 -15.11
N TYR A 38 -4.12 -1.95 -14.66
CA TYR A 38 -4.87 -3.20 -14.43
C TYR A 38 -5.34 -3.90 -15.71
N ASP A 39 -5.39 -3.22 -16.86
CA ASP A 39 -5.63 -3.90 -18.14
C ASP A 39 -4.42 -4.68 -18.61
N LYS A 40 -3.23 -4.18 -18.27
CA LYS A 40 -1.97 -4.73 -18.71
C LYS A 40 -1.45 -5.82 -17.77
N ILE A 41 -1.64 -5.63 -16.48
CA ILE A 41 -1.09 -6.51 -15.45
C ILE A 41 -2.27 -7.03 -14.62
N ALA A 42 -2.52 -8.33 -14.73
CA ALA A 42 -3.43 -9.01 -13.82
C ALA A 42 -2.81 -9.01 -12.42
N MET A 43 -3.29 -8.10 -11.56
CA MET A 43 -2.83 -7.93 -10.18
C MET A 43 -4.01 -8.03 -9.24
N TRP A 44 -3.98 -8.98 -8.30
CA TRP A 44 -4.98 -9.10 -7.23
C TRP A 44 -6.42 -9.13 -7.79
N ASN A 45 -7.29 -8.25 -7.28
CA ASN A 45 -8.67 -8.08 -7.73
C ASN A 45 -8.85 -6.89 -8.69
N GLY A 46 -7.77 -6.35 -9.28
CA GLY A 46 -7.84 -5.14 -10.11
C GLY A 46 -8.04 -3.85 -9.30
N TYR A 47 -8.77 -2.88 -9.85
CA TYR A 47 -9.10 -1.63 -9.16
C TYR A 47 -10.27 -1.83 -8.19
N GLU A 48 -10.04 -1.62 -6.90
CA GLU A 48 -10.97 -2.02 -5.84
C GLU A 48 -11.72 -0.84 -5.19
N LEU A 49 -11.13 0.38 -5.18
CA LEU A 49 -11.69 1.52 -4.44
C LEU A 49 -13.12 1.89 -4.86
N LYS A 50 -13.47 1.71 -6.14
CA LYS A 50 -14.83 1.99 -6.63
C LYS A 50 -15.87 1.07 -6.00
N HIS A 51 -15.62 -0.24 -5.96
CA HIS A 51 -16.64 -1.19 -5.51
C HIS A 51 -16.66 -1.35 -3.98
N ILE A 52 -15.54 -1.09 -3.30
CA ILE A 52 -15.46 -1.14 -1.83
C ILE A 52 -15.97 0.15 -1.22
N PHE A 53 -15.46 1.31 -1.67
CA PHE A 53 -15.69 2.60 -1.02
C PHE A 53 -16.59 3.55 -1.84
N GLY A 54 -17.05 3.14 -3.03
CA GLY A 54 -17.82 4.02 -3.91
C GLY A 54 -17.02 5.17 -4.52
N ILE A 55 -15.68 5.11 -4.50
CA ILE A 55 -14.81 6.20 -4.94
C ILE A 55 -14.83 6.31 -6.48
N GLU A 56 -15.27 7.46 -6.99
CA GLU A 56 -15.29 7.79 -8.42
C GLU A 56 -14.39 9.01 -8.71
N ALA A 57 -13.07 8.81 -8.69
CA ALA A 57 -12.15 9.85 -9.13
C ALA A 57 -12.09 9.93 -10.67
N PRO A 58 -11.90 11.14 -11.25
CA PRO A 58 -11.60 11.31 -12.66
C PRO A 58 -10.43 10.42 -13.08
N ASP A 59 -10.67 9.55 -14.04
CA ASP A 59 -9.72 8.53 -14.46
C ASP A 59 -9.14 8.89 -15.83
N PHE A 60 -7.82 8.97 -15.92
CA PHE A 60 -7.07 9.23 -17.14
C PHE A 60 -7.36 8.14 -18.19
N ARG A 61 -7.74 6.94 -17.75
CA ARG A 61 -8.27 5.87 -18.59
C ARG A 61 -9.41 6.34 -19.51
N SER A 62 -10.21 7.32 -19.12
CA SER A 62 -11.33 7.82 -19.94
C SER A 62 -10.87 8.49 -21.24
N PHE A 63 -9.59 8.85 -21.35
CA PHE A 63 -9.03 9.43 -22.58
C PHE A 63 -8.59 8.38 -23.61
N TYR A 64 -8.63 7.11 -23.26
CA TYR A 64 -8.25 6.03 -24.15
C TYR A 64 -9.47 5.56 -24.94
N SER A 65 -9.30 5.45 -26.26
CA SER A 65 -10.23 4.68 -27.09
C SER A 65 -10.09 3.18 -26.83
N ALA A 66 -11.11 2.40 -27.18
CA ALA A 66 -11.04 0.93 -27.11
C ALA A 66 -9.82 0.37 -27.88
N LYS A 67 -9.48 0.99 -29.02
CA LYS A 67 -8.29 0.64 -29.81
C LYS A 67 -7.00 0.91 -29.03
N GLN A 68 -6.91 2.05 -28.33
CA GLN A 68 -5.73 2.39 -27.53
C GLN A 68 -5.59 1.49 -26.30
N ILE A 69 -6.69 1.03 -25.70
CA ILE A 69 -6.63 0.02 -24.63
C ILE A 69 -6.08 -1.31 -25.16
N GLN A 70 -6.56 -1.77 -26.31
CA GLN A 70 -5.99 -2.98 -26.93
C GLN A 70 -4.50 -2.80 -27.25
N GLN A 71 -4.13 -1.63 -27.80
CA GLN A 71 -2.71 -1.32 -28.04
C GLN A 71 -1.88 -1.30 -26.77
N LEU A 72 -2.40 -0.79 -25.65
CA LEU A 72 -1.72 -0.80 -24.35
C LEU A 72 -1.48 -2.24 -23.87
N ILE A 73 -2.48 -3.11 -23.98
CA ILE A 73 -2.38 -4.53 -23.63
C ILE A 73 -1.26 -5.18 -24.46
N ASP A 74 -1.30 -4.98 -25.77
CA ASP A 74 -0.34 -5.57 -26.73
C ASP A 74 1.04 -4.90 -26.71
N PHE A 75 1.18 -3.72 -26.10
CA PHE A 75 2.42 -2.94 -26.11
C PHE A 75 3.51 -3.62 -25.28
N PRO A 76 4.72 -3.89 -25.81
CA PRO A 76 5.76 -4.54 -25.03
C PRO A 76 6.40 -3.64 -23.94
N GLY A 77 6.17 -2.32 -23.98
CA GLY A 77 6.70 -1.39 -22.99
C GLY A 77 5.80 -1.22 -21.75
N SER A 78 6.24 -0.40 -20.79
CA SER A 78 5.48 -0.10 -19.56
C SER A 78 4.19 0.69 -19.84
N TYR A 79 3.13 0.44 -19.09
CA TYR A 79 1.89 1.23 -19.13
C TYR A 79 2.14 2.74 -18.95
N ARG A 80 3.09 3.11 -18.09
CA ARG A 80 3.56 4.49 -17.87
C ARG A 80 3.97 5.18 -19.16
N LEU A 81 4.71 4.51 -20.04
CA LEU A 81 5.17 5.08 -21.30
C LEU A 81 3.99 5.35 -22.24
N PHE A 82 3.02 4.44 -22.25
CA PHE A 82 1.80 4.62 -23.04
C PHE A 82 1.00 5.83 -22.54
N ALA A 83 0.79 5.93 -21.22
CA ALA A 83 0.11 7.06 -20.61
C ALA A 83 0.82 8.39 -20.89
N MET A 84 2.14 8.43 -20.74
CA MET A 84 2.95 9.61 -21.02
C MET A 84 2.88 10.04 -22.49
N ASN A 85 2.83 9.11 -23.45
CA ASN A 85 2.65 9.45 -24.85
C ASN A 85 1.33 10.18 -25.08
N LEU A 86 0.24 9.65 -24.52
CA LEU A 86 -1.07 10.29 -24.62
C LEU A 86 -1.11 11.65 -23.91
N MET A 87 -0.46 11.78 -22.75
CA MET A 87 -0.31 13.08 -22.07
C MET A 87 0.45 14.09 -22.93
N HIS A 88 1.53 13.66 -23.59
CA HIS A 88 2.33 14.51 -24.47
C HIS A 88 1.55 14.90 -25.73
N GLU A 89 0.81 13.99 -26.35
CA GLU A 89 -0.05 14.27 -27.50
C GLU A 89 -1.13 15.32 -27.18
N LYS A 90 -1.70 15.27 -25.96
CA LYS A 90 -2.72 16.23 -25.52
C LYS A 90 -2.17 17.63 -25.22
N ALA A 91 -0.92 17.72 -24.81
CA ALA A 91 -0.29 18.98 -24.42
C ALA A 91 1.20 18.99 -24.84
N PRO A 92 1.50 19.06 -26.15
CA PRO A 92 2.85 18.86 -26.66
C PRO A 92 3.81 20.01 -26.31
N SER A 93 3.29 21.20 -26.02
CA SER A 93 4.07 22.37 -25.60
C SER A 93 4.45 22.35 -24.11
N GLU A 94 3.79 21.52 -23.30
CA GLU A 94 4.02 21.45 -21.86
C GLU A 94 5.14 20.45 -21.52
N PRO A 95 6.03 20.77 -20.57
CA PRO A 95 7.04 19.81 -20.13
C PRO A 95 6.35 18.61 -19.47
N LEU A 96 6.79 17.40 -19.84
CA LEU A 96 6.34 16.15 -19.23
C LEU A 96 7.46 15.50 -18.43
N ILE A 97 7.17 15.30 -17.15
CA ILE A 97 8.03 14.62 -16.18
C ILE A 97 7.30 13.42 -15.61
N TYR A 98 8.06 12.49 -15.07
CA TYR A 98 7.52 11.32 -14.39
C TYR A 98 8.28 11.06 -13.09
N TYR A 99 7.57 10.43 -12.15
CA TYR A 99 8.15 9.85 -10.96
C TYR A 99 8.00 8.34 -11.01
N ASP A 100 9.10 7.63 -10.79
CA ASP A 100 9.18 6.17 -10.81
C ASP A 100 10.00 5.71 -9.61
N HIS A 101 9.38 4.95 -8.72
CA HIS A 101 9.91 4.65 -7.37
C HIS A 101 10.38 5.92 -6.65
N GLY A 102 9.59 6.99 -6.80
CA GLY A 102 9.88 8.33 -6.27
C GLY A 102 11.03 9.09 -6.94
N GLN A 103 11.66 8.53 -7.97
CA GLN A 103 12.73 9.19 -8.70
C GLN A 103 12.19 9.98 -9.88
N ARG A 104 12.61 11.24 -9.98
CA ARG A 104 12.24 12.14 -11.07
C ARG A 104 12.98 11.79 -12.38
N GLY A 105 12.24 11.74 -13.47
CA GLY A 105 12.77 11.64 -14.84
C GLY A 105 12.01 12.54 -15.81
N LYS A 106 12.57 12.75 -17.01
CA LYS A 106 11.92 13.51 -18.08
C LYS A 106 11.41 12.58 -19.17
N TYR A 107 10.28 12.92 -19.78
CA TYR A 107 9.73 12.19 -20.92
C TYR A 107 10.76 11.98 -22.05
N SER A 108 11.53 13.02 -22.38
CA SER A 108 12.60 12.98 -23.38
C SER A 108 13.70 11.94 -23.10
N ASP A 109 13.85 11.50 -21.85
CA ASP A 109 14.87 10.51 -21.46
C ASP A 109 14.56 9.11 -22.02
N TYR A 110 13.31 8.83 -22.42
CA TYR A 110 12.93 7.55 -23.04
C TYR A 110 13.41 7.42 -24.48
N TYR A 111 13.51 8.54 -25.21
CA TYR A 111 13.81 8.55 -26.63
C TYR A 111 15.28 8.90 -26.92
N SER A 112 15.93 9.67 -26.05
CA SER A 112 17.33 10.05 -26.25
C SER A 112 18.30 8.94 -25.84
N VAL A 113 19.38 8.77 -26.61
CA VAL A 113 20.47 7.81 -26.29
C VAL A 113 21.09 8.14 -24.94
N LEU A 114 21.36 9.43 -24.67
CA LEU A 114 21.87 9.90 -23.39
C LEU A 114 20.90 9.63 -22.22
N GLY A 115 19.59 9.77 -22.45
CA GLY A 115 18.56 9.44 -21.46
C GLY A 115 18.52 7.95 -21.12
N LYS A 116 18.59 7.09 -22.13
CA LYS A 116 18.69 5.62 -21.96
C LYS A 116 19.93 5.24 -21.15
N LEU A 117 21.09 5.82 -21.47
CA LEU A 117 22.34 5.62 -20.74
C LEU A 117 22.24 6.09 -19.29
N ARG A 118 21.66 7.27 -19.04
CA ARG A 118 21.44 7.80 -17.67
C ARG A 118 20.53 6.90 -16.85
N ARG A 119 19.42 6.42 -17.42
CA ARG A 119 18.52 5.45 -16.77
C ARG A 119 19.26 4.16 -16.41
N LYS A 120 20.02 3.59 -17.35
CA LYS A 120 20.77 2.36 -17.07
C LYS A 120 21.86 2.57 -16.01
N ALA A 121 22.53 3.72 -16.04
CA ALA A 121 23.50 4.09 -15.01
C ALA A 121 22.85 4.25 -13.62
N ARG A 122 21.65 4.84 -13.53
CA ARG A 122 20.89 4.91 -12.27
C ARG A 122 20.48 3.54 -11.76
N GLU A 123 20.00 2.67 -12.64
CA GLU A 123 19.62 1.28 -12.32
C GLU A 123 20.83 0.48 -11.82
N VAL A 124 21.96 0.54 -12.52
CA VAL A 124 23.22 -0.10 -12.08
C VAL A 124 23.69 0.48 -10.75
N LYS A 125 23.64 1.81 -10.59
CA LYS A 125 24.02 2.46 -9.33
C LYS A 125 23.12 2.02 -8.19
N LYS A 126 21.79 1.92 -8.40
CA LYS A 126 20.81 1.39 -7.43
C LYS A 126 21.20 -0.03 -7.05
N ASN A 127 21.33 -0.95 -8.01
CA ASN A 127 21.68 -2.34 -7.74
C ASN A 127 23.04 -2.49 -7.02
N CYS A 128 24.04 -1.66 -7.35
CA CYS A 128 25.32 -1.66 -6.65
C CYS A 128 25.26 -1.02 -5.25
N TRP A 129 24.38 -0.06 -5.02
CA TRP A 129 24.14 0.53 -3.70
C TRP A 129 23.34 -0.43 -2.82
N ASP A 130 22.26 -1.02 -3.33
CA ASP A 130 21.42 -2.00 -2.64
C ASP A 130 22.23 -3.23 -2.22
N GLY A 131 23.25 -3.63 -3.00
CA GLY A 131 24.19 -4.68 -2.63
C GLY A 131 25.28 -4.29 -1.62
N ARG A 132 25.42 -3.01 -1.25
CA ARG A 132 26.47 -2.49 -0.34
C ARG A 132 25.94 -1.93 0.98
N ILE A 133 24.66 -1.58 1.06
CA ILE A 133 24.05 -1.09 2.29
C ILE A 133 23.54 -2.30 3.10
N HIS A 134 23.67 -2.25 4.43
CA HIS A 134 22.82 -3.07 5.30
C HIS A 134 21.35 -2.88 4.90
N LYS A 135 20.56 -3.97 4.87
CA LYS A 135 19.16 -3.93 4.45
C LYS A 135 18.32 -2.86 5.18
N GLU A 136 18.77 -2.40 6.33
CA GLU A 136 18.14 -1.33 7.11
C GLU A 136 18.05 0.03 6.35
N ASP A 137 18.96 0.35 5.41
CA ASP A 137 18.82 1.55 4.55
C ASP A 137 18.56 1.26 3.06
N CYS A 138 18.32 0.00 2.63
CA CYS A 138 18.08 -0.30 1.20
C CYS A 138 16.66 0.06 0.72
N HIS A 139 15.75 0.41 1.63
CA HIS A 139 14.36 0.73 1.31
C HIS A 139 14.13 2.20 0.94
N ILE A 140 15.17 2.89 0.48
CA ILE A 140 15.12 4.28 0.02
C ILE A 140 14.50 4.35 -1.39
N GLU A 141 13.33 3.77 -1.58
CA GLU A 141 12.36 4.38 -2.49
C GLU A 141 11.67 5.46 -1.68
N ARG A 142 11.83 6.69 -2.15
CA ARG A 142 11.43 7.86 -1.38
C ARG A 142 10.07 8.30 -1.87
N TYR A 143 9.34 8.96 -0.99
CA TYR A 143 8.32 9.87 -1.44
C TYR A 143 8.88 10.81 -2.54
N PRO A 144 8.24 10.90 -3.73
CA PRO A 144 8.44 11.99 -4.67
C PRO A 144 8.80 13.33 -4.01
N LYS A 145 10.06 13.76 -4.15
CA LYS A 145 10.51 15.04 -3.61
C LYS A 145 9.98 16.20 -4.43
N ASP A 146 9.63 17.29 -3.75
CA ASP A 146 9.20 18.57 -4.33
C ASP A 146 8.00 18.45 -5.29
N TYR A 147 7.22 17.36 -5.20
CA TYR A 147 6.13 17.06 -6.13
C TYR A 147 5.05 18.16 -6.21
N LEU A 148 4.83 18.91 -5.13
CA LEU A 148 3.92 20.07 -5.10
C LEU A 148 4.50 21.33 -5.74
N LYS A 149 5.82 21.42 -5.89
CA LYS A 149 6.51 22.58 -6.48
C LYS A 149 6.73 22.44 -7.99
N GLU A 150 6.53 21.25 -8.54
CA GLU A 150 6.79 20.98 -9.96
C GLU A 150 5.62 21.46 -10.85
N SER A 151 5.95 22.31 -11.82
CA SER A 151 5.03 22.80 -12.85
C SER A 151 4.96 21.86 -14.05
N GLY A 152 3.87 21.94 -14.82
CA GLY A 152 3.70 21.20 -16.07
C GLY A 152 3.03 19.83 -15.89
N ASN A 153 3.20 18.95 -16.88
CA ASN A 153 2.58 17.64 -16.89
C ASN A 153 3.40 16.62 -16.11
N ILE A 154 2.76 15.88 -15.21
CA ILE A 154 3.46 14.92 -14.34
C ILE A 154 2.70 13.60 -14.28
N TYR A 155 3.42 12.51 -14.53
CA TYR A 155 2.95 11.15 -14.28
C TYR A 155 3.62 10.56 -13.04
N TYR A 156 2.85 10.29 -11.99
CA TYR A 156 3.31 9.65 -10.78
C TYR A 156 3.02 8.16 -10.86
N ASP A 157 4.07 7.35 -10.88
CA ASP A 157 3.98 5.90 -10.88
C ASP A 157 4.27 5.34 -9.47
N GLU A 158 4.88 4.16 -9.35
CA GLU A 158 5.23 3.53 -8.08
C GLU A 158 6.07 4.43 -7.14
N PHE A 159 5.78 4.32 -5.84
CA PHE A 159 6.59 4.89 -4.76
C PHE A 159 6.27 4.16 -3.46
N ASN A 160 7.26 4.04 -2.57
CA ASN A 160 7.05 3.39 -1.28
C ASN A 160 6.09 4.17 -0.39
N HIS A 161 5.35 3.41 0.42
CA HIS A 161 4.50 3.89 1.48
C HIS A 161 5.14 3.48 2.80
N THR A 162 5.85 4.39 3.46
CA THR A 162 6.54 4.13 4.74
C THR A 162 5.99 4.95 5.89
N SER A 163 5.05 5.85 5.62
CA SER A 163 4.29 6.62 6.61
C SER A 163 3.05 7.28 6.00
N ASP A 164 2.34 8.07 6.80
CA ASP A 164 1.26 8.95 6.33
C ASP A 164 1.74 10.30 5.76
N GLU A 165 3.03 10.47 5.46
CA GLU A 165 3.68 11.76 5.08
C GLU A 165 2.84 12.65 4.16
N TYR A 166 2.25 12.08 3.11
CA TYR A 166 1.49 12.85 2.11
C TYR A 166 0.12 13.32 2.53
N PHE A 167 -0.46 12.73 3.57
CA PHE A 167 -1.86 12.95 3.89
C PHE A 167 -2.13 13.05 5.38
N ARG A 168 -1.08 13.29 6.19
CA ARG A 168 -1.21 13.56 7.64
C ARG A 168 -2.28 14.60 7.94
N GLY A 169 -2.33 15.69 7.15
CA GLY A 169 -3.30 16.78 7.30
C GLY A 169 -4.71 16.46 6.79
N MET A 170 -4.97 15.27 6.25
CA MET A 170 -6.26 14.86 5.70
C MET A 170 -6.80 13.60 6.37
N LYS A 171 -6.28 13.23 7.55
CA LYS A 171 -6.62 11.99 8.24
C LYS A 171 -8.12 11.82 8.45
N GLU A 172 -8.80 12.85 8.97
CA GLU A 172 -10.24 12.81 9.24
C GLU A 172 -11.04 12.59 7.96
N ARG A 173 -10.64 13.25 6.88
CA ARG A 173 -11.25 13.09 5.55
C ARG A 173 -11.06 11.67 5.03
N LEU A 174 -9.85 11.11 5.12
CA LEU A 174 -9.58 9.75 4.65
C LEU A 174 -10.32 8.69 5.44
N ILE A 175 -10.52 8.90 6.75
CA ILE A 175 -11.36 8.01 7.57
C ILE A 175 -12.81 8.01 7.07
N GLN A 176 -13.32 9.16 6.61
CA GLN A 176 -14.68 9.26 6.05
C GLN A 176 -14.78 8.68 4.63
N GLU A 177 -13.74 8.86 3.80
CA GLU A 177 -13.75 8.34 2.43
C GLU A 177 -13.51 6.82 2.36
N PHE A 178 -12.71 6.26 3.27
CA PHE A 178 -12.48 4.82 3.37
C PHE A 178 -13.44 4.14 4.34
N ASP A 179 -14.75 4.38 4.12
CA ASP A 179 -15.82 3.75 4.88
C ASP A 179 -16.18 2.38 4.27
N PHE A 180 -15.82 1.31 4.99
CA PHE A 180 -16.10 -0.04 4.53
C PHE A 180 -17.60 -0.37 4.60
N PRO A 181 -18.13 -1.14 3.63
CA PRO A 181 -19.53 -1.56 3.66
C PRO A 181 -19.79 -2.42 4.89
N GLU A 182 -21.02 -2.41 5.41
CA GLU A 182 -21.39 -3.28 6.53
C GLU A 182 -21.11 -4.75 6.20
N PHE A 183 -20.78 -5.52 7.24
CA PHE A 183 -20.72 -6.97 7.10
C PHE A 183 -22.12 -7.49 6.78
N MET A 184 -22.24 -8.41 5.84
CA MET A 184 -23.51 -9.06 5.52
C MET A 184 -23.56 -10.48 6.09
N ASP A 185 -22.42 -11.15 6.15
CA ASP A 185 -22.25 -12.50 6.64
C ASP A 185 -22.21 -12.58 8.18
N LYS A 186 -22.52 -13.76 8.70
CA LYS A 186 -22.60 -13.99 10.16
C LYS A 186 -21.22 -14.01 10.81
N ASN A 187 -20.19 -14.51 10.13
CA ASN A 187 -18.87 -14.73 10.73
C ASN A 187 -18.20 -13.39 11.04
N ASN A 188 -18.12 -12.50 10.04
CA ASN A 188 -17.55 -11.16 10.22
C ASN A 188 -18.36 -10.31 11.20
N LYS A 189 -19.71 -10.36 11.15
CA LYS A 189 -20.57 -9.68 12.14
C LYS A 189 -20.25 -10.12 13.57
N THR A 190 -20.19 -11.42 13.79
CA THR A 190 -19.97 -11.99 15.13
C THR A 190 -18.57 -11.65 15.64
N ILE A 191 -17.54 -11.89 14.81
CA ILE A 191 -16.16 -11.71 15.26
C ILE A 191 -15.81 -10.23 15.46
N SER A 192 -16.31 -9.33 14.61
CA SER A 192 -16.08 -7.89 14.76
C SER A 192 -16.69 -7.31 16.04
N GLN A 193 -17.85 -7.81 16.46
CA GLN A 193 -18.46 -7.43 17.74
C GLN A 193 -17.60 -7.88 18.94
N LYS A 194 -17.02 -9.08 18.87
CA LYS A 194 -16.09 -9.58 19.90
C LYS A 194 -14.83 -8.71 19.99
N MET A 195 -14.21 -8.43 18.84
CA MET A 195 -12.98 -7.62 18.76
C MET A 195 -13.15 -6.26 19.45
N LEU A 196 -14.32 -5.62 19.37
CA LEU A 196 -14.58 -4.33 20.03
C LEU A 196 -14.68 -4.42 21.55
N GLN A 197 -15.08 -5.57 22.09
CA GLN A 197 -15.42 -5.76 23.50
C GLN A 197 -14.25 -6.32 24.33
N GLU A 198 -13.27 -6.94 23.70
CA GLU A 198 -12.15 -7.62 24.36
C GLU A 198 -10.80 -6.98 24.01
N GLU A 199 -9.71 -7.42 24.63
CA GLU A 199 -8.34 -6.93 24.34
C GLU A 199 -7.81 -7.57 23.04
N SER A 200 -8.44 -7.21 21.93
CA SER A 200 -8.20 -7.78 20.60
C SER A 200 -6.92 -7.24 19.95
N VAL A 201 -6.10 -8.16 19.44
CA VAL A 201 -4.82 -7.88 18.82
C VAL A 201 -4.83 -8.46 17.41
N ALA A 202 -4.92 -7.61 16.39
CA ALA A 202 -4.68 -8.03 15.01
C ALA A 202 -3.20 -8.38 14.83
N ILE A 203 -2.90 -9.59 14.34
CA ILE A 203 -1.59 -9.95 13.82
C ILE A 203 -1.75 -10.18 12.33
N HIS A 204 -1.13 -9.32 11.53
CA HIS A 204 -1.08 -9.52 10.09
C HIS A 204 0.26 -10.16 9.71
N VAL A 205 0.18 -11.35 9.13
CA VAL A 205 1.33 -12.10 8.63
C VAL A 205 1.26 -12.05 7.11
N ARG A 206 2.24 -11.43 6.46
CA ARG A 206 2.28 -11.31 5.01
C ARG A 206 3.44 -12.13 4.47
N ARG A 207 3.13 -13.28 3.86
CA ARG A 207 4.13 -14.20 3.32
C ARG A 207 4.11 -14.21 1.81
N GLY A 208 3.45 -15.20 1.21
CA GLY A 208 3.16 -15.30 -0.21
C GLY A 208 4.21 -14.67 -1.13
N ASP A 209 3.76 -13.76 -2.00
CA ASP A 209 4.58 -13.04 -2.97
C ASP A 209 5.46 -11.94 -2.34
N HIS A 210 5.29 -11.63 -1.06
CA HIS A 210 6.02 -10.58 -0.33
C HIS A 210 7.15 -11.09 0.57
N MET A 211 7.55 -12.36 0.45
CA MET A 211 8.68 -12.90 1.23
C MET A 211 10.03 -12.25 0.94
N TYR A 212 10.18 -11.60 -0.21
CA TYR A 212 11.38 -10.81 -0.50
C TYR A 212 11.56 -9.64 0.48
N ASP A 213 10.46 -9.00 0.92
CA ASP A 213 10.50 -7.90 1.88
C ASP A 213 10.30 -8.37 3.32
N ASN A 214 9.38 -9.32 3.55
CA ASN A 214 8.94 -9.69 4.89
C ASN A 214 9.78 -10.83 5.52
N GLY A 215 10.69 -11.46 4.76
CA GLY A 215 11.49 -12.59 5.25
C GLY A 215 12.32 -12.25 6.49
N ASP A 216 12.86 -11.03 6.54
CA ASP A 216 13.68 -10.58 7.68
C ASP A 216 12.87 -10.37 8.96
N LEU A 217 11.53 -10.23 8.88
CA LEU A 217 10.67 -10.14 10.07
C LEU A 217 10.73 -11.44 10.88
N PHE A 218 10.74 -12.58 10.20
CA PHE A 218 10.86 -13.89 10.84
C PHE A 218 12.28 -14.08 11.39
N GLY A 219 13.30 -13.83 10.57
CA GLY A 219 14.71 -13.99 10.98
C GLY A 219 15.13 -13.07 12.14
N SER A 220 14.54 -11.88 12.25
CA SER A 220 14.81 -10.93 13.34
C SER A 220 13.98 -11.19 14.61
N GLY A 221 13.04 -12.14 14.58
CA GLY A 221 12.10 -12.41 15.67
C GLY A 221 11.11 -11.28 15.92
N TYR A 222 10.77 -10.49 14.90
CA TYR A 222 9.88 -9.33 14.98
C TYR A 222 8.53 -9.68 15.63
N PHE A 223 7.87 -10.73 15.15
CA PHE A 223 6.57 -11.15 15.69
C PHE A 223 6.68 -11.57 17.15
N ASN A 224 7.70 -12.34 17.51
CA ASN A 224 7.93 -12.77 18.89
C ASN A 224 8.12 -11.58 19.85
N LYS A 225 8.96 -10.61 19.47
CA LYS A 225 9.15 -9.37 20.25
C LYS A 225 7.85 -8.59 20.39
N SER A 226 7.10 -8.45 19.30
CA SER A 226 5.83 -7.72 19.26
C SER A 226 4.76 -8.35 20.14
N VAL A 227 4.58 -9.67 20.06
CA VAL A 227 3.63 -10.41 20.91
C VAL A 227 4.03 -10.32 22.38
N ARG A 228 5.32 -10.46 22.70
CA ARG A 228 5.80 -10.34 24.08
C ARG A 228 5.58 -8.94 24.63
N TYR A 229 5.79 -7.90 23.82
CA TYR A 229 5.50 -6.52 24.19
C TYR A 229 4.01 -6.34 24.50
N VAL A 230 3.12 -6.81 23.63
CA VAL A 230 1.68 -6.77 23.85
C VAL A 230 1.30 -7.48 25.16
N LYS A 231 1.70 -8.74 25.35
CA LYS A 231 1.42 -9.53 26.57
C LYS A 231 1.92 -8.89 27.86
N SER A 232 2.96 -8.04 27.77
CA SER A 232 3.51 -7.34 28.93
C SER A 232 2.77 -6.03 29.27
N ASN A 233 1.95 -5.52 28.36
CA ASN A 233 1.31 -4.20 28.50
C ASN A 233 -0.23 -4.27 28.56
N ILE A 234 -0.85 -5.38 28.14
CA ILE A 234 -2.31 -5.58 28.24
C ILE A 234 -2.64 -6.93 28.87
N ASN A 235 -3.74 -6.96 29.61
CA ASN A 235 -4.22 -8.17 30.30
C ASN A 235 -5.10 -8.99 29.36
N ASN A 236 -4.89 -10.31 29.33
CA ASN A 236 -5.69 -11.27 28.55
C ASN A 236 -5.84 -10.89 27.07
N PRO A 237 -4.74 -10.67 26.33
CA PRO A 237 -4.83 -10.38 24.89
C PRO A 237 -5.43 -11.55 24.12
N ILE A 238 -6.31 -11.24 23.17
CA ILE A 238 -6.88 -12.20 22.23
C ILE A 238 -6.33 -11.90 20.83
N PHE A 239 -5.65 -12.88 20.24
CA PHE A 239 -4.93 -12.68 18.99
C PHE A 239 -5.77 -13.10 17.78
N TYR A 240 -5.98 -12.16 16.87
CA TYR A 240 -6.69 -12.35 15.62
C TYR A 240 -5.68 -12.37 14.47
N VAL A 241 -5.45 -13.55 13.90
CA VAL A 241 -4.43 -13.76 12.85
C VAL A 241 -5.05 -13.62 11.47
N PHE A 242 -4.48 -12.73 10.68
CA PHE A 242 -4.81 -12.46 9.28
C PHE A 242 -3.59 -12.77 8.41
N SER A 243 -3.77 -13.55 7.34
CA SER A 243 -2.65 -13.96 6.49
C SER A 243 -3.11 -14.46 5.13
N ASP A 244 -2.28 -14.21 4.12
CA ASP A 244 -2.38 -14.86 2.82
C ASP A 244 -1.99 -16.35 2.86
N GLU A 245 -1.30 -16.78 3.92
CA GLU A 245 -0.91 -18.17 4.19
C GLU A 245 -1.35 -18.60 5.60
N ILE A 246 -2.66 -18.58 5.86
CA ILE A 246 -3.21 -18.85 7.21
C ILE A 246 -2.86 -20.24 7.76
N HIS A 247 -2.76 -21.26 6.89
CA HIS A 247 -2.35 -22.61 7.28
C HIS A 247 -0.92 -22.64 7.83
N TRP A 248 0.01 -21.91 7.18
CA TRP A 248 1.37 -21.79 7.68
C TRP A 248 1.39 -21.17 9.08
N CYS A 249 0.55 -20.17 9.33
CA CYS A 249 0.46 -19.53 10.65
C CYS A 249 -0.03 -20.50 11.74
N LYS A 250 -1.00 -21.37 11.42
CA LYS A 250 -1.50 -22.42 12.32
C LYS A 250 -0.40 -23.41 12.70
N ASP A 251 0.42 -23.80 11.73
CA ASP A 251 1.50 -24.78 11.92
C ASP A 251 2.76 -24.18 12.58
N ASN A 252 2.90 -22.85 12.61
CA ASN A 252 4.13 -22.16 13.03
C ASN A 252 3.88 -21.09 14.11
N LEU A 253 3.01 -21.37 15.09
CA LEU A 253 2.70 -20.44 16.19
C LEU A 253 3.94 -19.86 16.88
N GLY A 254 4.98 -20.68 17.07
CA GLY A 254 6.23 -20.25 17.72
C GLY A 254 6.96 -19.13 16.98
N GLU A 255 6.91 -19.12 15.64
CA GLU A 255 7.48 -18.05 14.80
C GLU A 255 6.75 -16.71 15.03
N LEU A 256 5.47 -16.78 15.38
CA LEU A 256 4.66 -15.61 15.71
C LEU A 256 4.81 -15.18 17.18
N GLY A 257 5.53 -15.94 18.01
CA GLY A 257 5.60 -15.73 19.46
C GLY A 257 4.34 -16.15 20.21
N LEU A 258 3.50 -16.95 19.57
CA LEU A 258 2.27 -17.52 20.12
C LEU A 258 2.48 -18.98 20.53
N ASN A 259 1.59 -19.48 21.38
CA ASN A 259 1.53 -20.89 21.78
C ASN A 259 0.09 -21.33 22.05
N GLU A 260 -0.09 -22.61 22.37
CA GLU A 260 -1.40 -23.23 22.61
C GLU A 260 -2.13 -22.70 23.86
N GLN A 261 -1.45 -21.97 24.75
CA GLN A 261 -2.07 -21.35 25.92
C GLN A 261 -2.66 -19.97 25.61
N ASP A 262 -2.33 -19.39 24.46
CA ASP A 262 -2.89 -18.12 24.02
C ASP A 262 -4.29 -18.31 23.44
N GLU A 263 -5.17 -17.32 23.62
CA GLU A 263 -6.44 -17.29 22.92
C GLU A 263 -6.24 -16.71 21.51
N ILE A 264 -6.44 -17.56 20.49
CA ILE A 264 -6.12 -17.25 19.09
C ILE A 264 -7.32 -17.56 18.19
N TYR A 265 -7.67 -16.60 17.33
CA TYR A 265 -8.62 -16.78 16.24
C TYR A 265 -7.91 -16.61 14.90
N PHE A 266 -8.06 -17.58 14.01
CA PHE A 266 -7.59 -17.49 12.64
C PHE A 266 -8.74 -17.08 11.73
N VAL A 267 -8.58 -15.98 11.00
CA VAL A 267 -9.56 -15.52 10.03
C VAL A 267 -9.23 -16.13 8.67
N ASP A 268 -9.97 -17.17 8.29
CA ASP A 268 -9.70 -17.98 7.09
C ASP A 268 -10.88 -18.10 6.11
N TRP A 269 -11.92 -17.28 6.28
CA TRP A 269 -13.14 -17.32 5.46
C TRP A 269 -13.28 -16.17 4.45
N ASN A 270 -12.51 -15.09 4.59
CA ASN A 270 -12.55 -13.96 3.65
C ASN A 270 -11.61 -14.24 2.47
N THR A 271 -12.16 -14.37 1.26
CA THR A 271 -11.38 -14.78 0.08
C THR A 271 -11.78 -13.98 -1.15
N GLN A 272 -10.88 -13.94 -2.14
CA GLN A 272 -11.10 -13.30 -3.45
C GLN A 272 -11.58 -11.83 -3.29
N LEU A 273 -12.74 -11.49 -3.86
CA LEU A 273 -13.34 -10.16 -3.79
C LEU A 273 -13.70 -9.73 -2.36
N GLU A 274 -13.83 -10.66 -1.41
CA GLU A 274 -14.08 -10.35 0.00
C GLU A 274 -12.78 -10.26 0.83
N SER A 275 -11.60 -10.38 0.23
CA SER A 275 -10.33 -10.33 0.98
C SER A 275 -10.14 -8.99 1.73
N TYR A 276 -10.73 -7.90 1.23
CA TYR A 276 -10.70 -6.59 1.94
C TYR A 276 -11.37 -6.64 3.31
N ARG A 277 -12.24 -7.63 3.57
CA ARG A 277 -12.89 -7.82 4.87
C ARG A 277 -11.88 -8.11 5.97
N ASP A 278 -10.71 -8.67 5.65
CA ASP A 278 -9.63 -8.83 6.63
C ASP A 278 -9.07 -7.47 7.06
N MET A 279 -8.86 -6.55 6.11
CA MET A 279 -8.50 -5.16 6.46
C MET A 279 -9.59 -4.51 7.29
N GLN A 280 -10.84 -4.69 6.89
CA GLN A 280 -11.98 -4.16 7.63
C GLN A 280 -12.00 -4.70 9.07
N LEU A 281 -11.87 -6.01 9.28
CA LEU A 281 -11.81 -6.63 10.61
C LEU A 281 -10.62 -6.12 11.44
N MET A 282 -9.44 -5.94 10.84
CA MET A 282 -8.30 -5.34 11.53
C MET A 282 -8.61 -3.93 12.09
N THR A 283 -9.56 -3.19 11.50
CA THR A 283 -10.00 -1.89 12.04
C THR A 283 -10.83 -2.01 13.32
N TYR A 284 -11.40 -3.18 13.61
CA TYR A 284 -12.16 -3.46 14.84
C TYR A 284 -11.27 -3.91 15.98
N CYS A 285 -10.03 -4.35 15.71
CA CYS A 285 -9.08 -4.67 16.76
C CYS A 285 -8.63 -3.43 17.53
N LYS A 286 -8.39 -3.59 18.84
CA LYS A 286 -7.85 -2.54 19.71
C LYS A 286 -6.35 -2.31 19.50
N HIS A 287 -5.64 -3.37 19.13
CA HIS A 287 -4.18 -3.37 18.98
C HIS A 287 -3.76 -4.08 17.69
N ASN A 288 -2.62 -3.71 17.12
CA ASN A 288 -2.18 -4.21 15.82
C ASN A 288 -0.68 -4.52 15.81
N ILE A 289 -0.32 -5.71 15.36
CA ILE A 289 1.04 -6.10 14.97
C ILE A 289 1.02 -6.17 13.45
N ILE A 290 1.62 -5.18 12.79
CA ILE A 290 1.57 -5.01 11.33
C ILE A 290 2.85 -5.52 10.66
N ALA A 291 2.75 -5.96 9.41
CA ALA A 291 3.90 -6.41 8.62
C ALA A 291 4.42 -5.26 7.72
N ILE A 292 5.40 -5.55 6.85
CA ILE A 292 5.71 -4.66 5.71
C ILE A 292 4.63 -4.88 4.66
N SER A 293 3.45 -4.31 4.94
CA SER A 293 2.26 -4.36 4.09
C SER A 293 1.37 -3.13 4.30
N SER A 294 1.13 -2.40 3.23
CA SER A 294 0.15 -1.30 3.20
C SER A 294 -1.25 -1.77 3.61
N PHE A 295 -1.58 -3.04 3.37
CA PHE A 295 -2.85 -3.64 3.77
C PHE A 295 -3.02 -3.63 5.30
N SER A 296 -2.04 -4.15 6.04
CA SER A 296 -2.06 -4.08 7.51
C SER A 296 -1.93 -2.66 8.05
N TRP A 297 -1.23 -1.80 7.33
CA TRP A 297 -1.08 -0.40 7.70
C TRP A 297 -2.44 0.30 7.74
N TRP A 298 -3.24 0.18 6.68
CA TRP A 298 -4.59 0.75 6.65
C TRP A 298 -5.52 0.13 7.69
N GLY A 299 -5.37 -1.17 7.97
CA GLY A 299 -6.09 -1.84 9.06
C GLY A 299 -5.89 -1.16 10.42
N TYR A 300 -4.67 -0.75 10.76
CA TYR A 300 -4.43 -0.01 12.01
C TYR A 300 -4.79 1.47 11.91
N TYR A 301 -4.51 2.10 10.75
CA TYR A 301 -4.67 3.55 10.57
C TYR A 301 -6.15 3.94 10.67
N LEU A 302 -7.01 3.10 10.09
CA LEU A 302 -8.48 3.24 10.12
C LEU A 302 -9.12 2.64 11.37
N SER A 303 -8.33 2.14 12.33
CA SER A 303 -8.87 1.51 13.55
C SER A 303 -9.93 2.39 14.23
N LYS A 304 -11.03 1.75 14.63
CA LYS A 304 -12.13 2.35 15.39
C LYS A 304 -11.69 2.75 16.80
N HIS A 305 -10.62 2.15 17.30
CA HIS A 305 -10.00 2.48 18.58
C HIS A 305 -8.92 3.55 18.38
N LYS A 306 -9.12 4.71 19.03
CA LYS A 306 -8.22 5.88 18.90
C LYS A 306 -7.30 6.10 20.10
N LYS A 307 -7.61 5.51 21.26
CA LYS A 307 -6.87 5.67 22.52
C LYS A 307 -6.29 4.35 22.99
N ASP A 308 -5.19 4.44 23.73
CA ASP A 308 -4.55 3.32 24.44
C ASP A 308 -4.23 2.10 23.55
N LYS A 309 -4.04 2.35 22.25
CA LYS A 309 -3.73 1.31 21.28
C LYS A 309 -2.23 1.02 21.24
N ILE A 310 -1.86 -0.25 21.35
CA ILE A 310 -0.54 -0.73 21.00
C ILE A 310 -0.50 -1.04 19.50
N VAL A 311 0.45 -0.43 18.80
CA VAL A 311 0.76 -0.76 17.41
C VAL A 311 2.23 -1.09 17.31
N CYS A 312 2.55 -2.31 16.90
CA CYS A 312 3.92 -2.77 16.66
C CYS A 312 4.17 -2.76 15.15
N ALA A 313 5.26 -2.14 14.71
CA ALA A 313 5.66 -2.01 13.32
C ALA A 313 7.10 -2.52 13.08
N PRO A 314 7.44 -3.03 11.87
CA PRO A 314 8.82 -3.36 11.53
C PRO A 314 9.73 -2.13 11.51
N LYS A 315 10.96 -2.27 12.01
CA LYS A 315 11.97 -1.20 11.88
C LYS A 315 12.15 -0.77 10.42
N GLY A 316 12.27 0.54 10.21
CA GLY A 316 12.42 1.12 8.86
C GLY A 316 11.09 1.37 8.12
N TYR A 317 9.95 1.02 8.73
CA TYR A 317 8.63 1.21 8.16
C TYR A 317 7.66 1.86 9.15
N TRP A 318 6.61 2.50 8.62
CA TRP A 318 5.50 3.06 9.39
C TRP A 318 5.98 4.07 10.45
N PHE A 319 6.68 5.11 10.02
CA PHE A 319 7.46 6.01 10.88
C PHE A 319 6.65 6.77 11.93
N GLU A 320 5.34 6.87 11.75
CA GLU A 320 4.39 7.47 12.70
C GLU A 320 3.98 6.52 13.84
N VAL A 321 4.29 5.23 13.74
CA VAL A 321 4.01 4.24 14.80
C VAL A 321 5.03 4.40 15.95
N GLY A 322 4.59 4.25 17.20
CA GLY A 322 5.44 4.47 18.37
C GLY A 322 6.33 3.30 18.78
N SER A 323 6.04 2.07 18.32
CA SER A 323 6.76 0.86 18.73
C SER A 323 7.28 0.09 17.53
N HIS A 324 8.61 0.01 17.39
CA HIS A 324 9.30 -0.72 16.34
C HIS A 324 10.23 -1.79 16.89
N PHE A 325 10.25 -2.98 16.27
CA PHE A 325 10.98 -4.16 16.78
C PHE A 325 11.93 -4.81 15.77
#